data_AF-A0A9Q1HT71-F1
#
_entry.id   AF-A0A9Q1HT71-F1
#
_cell.length_a   1.000
_cell.length_b   1.000
_cell.length_c   1.000
_cell.angle_alpha   90.00
_cell.angle_beta   90.00
_cell.angle_gamma   90.00
#
_symmetry.space_group_name_H-M   'P 1'
#
loop_
_entity.id
_entity.type
_entity.pdbx_description
1 polymer ?
#
loop_
_entity_poly.entity_id
_entity_poly.type
_entity_poly.pdbx_seq_one_letter_code
_entity_poly.pdbx_strand_id
1 'polypeptide(L)'
;MPLLSNLLALLSLLLLSKQGFWTLAAHLGPQKPSGSTGGHKDHAAEVSTSVLALGEPCGVYTLICARGLRCMPPPRESSPLQALLQGRGVCSKNHSTRAHQRPPTTGTDSTFNGELEKGPCRKLQNAVLQSLEITVVQPNPEIYIPNCDTRGFYRRKQCWSSNQMQRGRCWCVDEDGGFLPSHIRDDGTVQCGSQ
;
A
#
# COMPACT_ATOMS: atom_id res chain seq x y z
N MET A 1 39.76 21.02 -51.30
CA MET A 1 40.30 20.61 -49.99
C MET A 1 40.66 21.78 -49.04
N PRO A 2 39.80 22.82 -48.82
CA PRO A 2 39.98 23.73 -47.67
C PRO A 2 38.86 23.66 -46.62
N LEU A 3 37.69 23.12 -46.97
CA LEU A 3 36.50 23.14 -46.10
C LEU A 3 36.54 22.12 -44.95
N LEU A 4 37.14 20.93 -45.17
CA LEU A 4 37.32 19.94 -44.10
C LEU A 4 38.36 20.36 -43.06
N SER A 5 39.39 21.11 -43.47
CA SER A 5 40.44 21.61 -42.55
C SER A 5 39.86 22.62 -41.55
N ASN A 6 39.00 23.53 -42.02
CA ASN A 6 38.35 24.52 -41.16
C ASN A 6 37.35 23.87 -40.17
N LEU A 7 36.68 22.78 -40.56
CA LEU A 7 35.76 22.07 -39.68
C LEU A 7 36.50 21.35 -38.54
N LEU A 8 37.64 20.74 -38.84
CA LEU A 8 38.49 20.09 -37.83
C LEU A 8 39.12 21.12 -36.87
N ALA A 9 39.51 22.30 -37.36
CA ALA A 9 40.03 23.38 -36.53
C ALA A 9 38.96 23.95 -35.56
N LEU A 10 37.71 24.06 -36.00
CA LEU A 10 36.60 24.51 -35.14
C LEU A 10 36.27 23.46 -34.05
N LEU A 11 36.31 22.18 -34.39
CA LEU A 11 36.09 21.09 -33.43
C LEU A 11 37.20 21.03 -32.36
N SER A 12 38.46 21.25 -32.73
CA SER A 12 39.56 21.29 -31.76
C SER A 12 39.47 22.51 -30.84
N LEU A 13 39.13 23.69 -31.35
CA LEU A 13 38.89 24.90 -30.53
C LEU A 13 37.75 24.70 -29.52
N LEU A 14 36.67 24.02 -29.90
CA LEU A 14 35.55 23.71 -29.00
C LEU A 14 35.94 22.70 -27.91
N LEU A 15 36.79 21.73 -28.20
CA LEU A 15 37.27 20.74 -27.23
C LEU A 15 38.26 21.32 -26.20
N LEU A 16 39.07 22.32 -26.59
CA LEU A 16 39.96 23.02 -25.65
C LEU A 16 39.20 23.98 -24.70
N SER A 17 38.03 24.47 -25.09
CA SER A 17 37.17 25.30 -24.21
C SER A 17 36.51 24.51 -23.07
N LYS A 18 36.47 23.17 -23.17
CA LYS A 18 35.80 22.27 -22.21
C LYS A 18 36.74 21.68 -21.15
N GLN A 19 38.05 21.93 -21.24
CA GLN A 19 39.06 21.35 -20.33
C GLN A 19 39.79 22.37 -19.43
N GLY A 20 39.46 23.66 -19.51
CA GLY A 20 40.11 24.70 -18.72
C GLY A 20 39.28 25.16 -17.54
N PHE A 21 39.20 24.39 -16.45
CA PHE A 21 39.07 24.91 -15.08
C PHE A 21 39.61 23.88 -14.08
N TRP A 22 40.93 23.91 -13.91
CA TRP A 22 41.60 23.26 -12.81
C TRP A 22 41.48 24.13 -11.54
N THR A 23 41.20 23.46 -10.42
CA THR A 23 41.76 23.71 -9.07
C THR A 23 41.04 24.57 -8.01
N LEU A 24 41.09 23.98 -6.79
CA LEU A 24 41.32 24.56 -5.46
C LEU A 24 40.17 25.27 -4.72
N ALA A 25 39.52 24.52 -3.82
CA ALA A 25 39.24 24.98 -2.46
C ALA A 25 38.89 23.79 -1.53
N ALA A 26 39.89 23.16 -0.94
CA ALA A 26 39.72 22.34 0.26
C ALA A 26 40.69 22.85 1.32
N HIS A 27 40.16 23.52 2.36
CA HIS A 27 40.91 23.84 3.57
C HIS A 27 40.01 23.75 4.82
N LEU A 28 40.38 22.79 5.69
CA LEU A 28 40.40 22.80 7.18
C LEU A 28 39.05 22.72 7.92
N GLY A 29 38.77 21.82 8.89
CA GLY A 29 39.44 20.73 9.63
C GLY A 29 38.35 19.95 10.42
N PRO A 30 38.55 19.29 11.59
CA PRO A 30 39.74 18.77 12.28
C PRO A 30 39.70 17.24 12.56
N GLN A 31 40.81 16.74 13.13
CA GLN A 31 41.19 15.33 13.37
C GLN A 31 40.47 14.63 14.55
N LYS A 32 40.25 13.29 14.48
CA LYS A 32 40.70 12.22 15.44
C LYS A 32 40.12 10.80 15.07
N PRO A 33 40.58 9.65 15.63
CA PRO A 33 41.69 8.83 15.12
C PRO A 33 41.35 7.36 14.74
N SER A 34 42.22 6.79 13.89
CA SER A 34 42.81 5.43 13.87
C SER A 34 41.96 4.15 13.89
N GLY A 35 42.02 3.39 12.79
CA GLY A 35 41.71 1.94 12.71
C GLY A 35 41.85 1.36 11.29
N SER A 36 43.05 0.83 10.97
CA SER A 36 43.50 0.02 9.80
C SER A 36 42.48 -1.03 9.29
N THR A 37 42.45 -1.57 8.06
CA THR A 37 43.14 -1.46 6.75
C THR A 37 42.35 -2.34 5.75
N GLY A 38 42.32 -1.98 4.46
CA GLY A 38 42.31 -2.97 3.37
C GLY A 38 41.12 -2.99 2.39
N GLY A 39 41.38 -2.56 1.15
CA GLY A 39 41.01 -3.34 -0.03
C GLY A 39 39.76 -2.92 -0.82
N HIS A 40 40.01 -2.25 -1.96
CA HIS A 40 39.11 -2.04 -3.10
C HIS A 40 38.04 -3.12 -3.32
N LYS A 41 36.77 -2.69 -3.39
CA LYS A 41 35.85 -3.11 -4.46
C LYS A 41 34.65 -2.18 -4.53
N ASP A 42 34.24 -1.88 -5.74
CA ASP A 42 33.15 -0.98 -6.09
C ASP A 42 31.88 -1.31 -5.30
N HIS A 43 31.51 -0.43 -4.37
CA HIS A 43 30.19 -0.46 -3.75
C HIS A 43 29.31 0.51 -4.50
N ALA A 44 28.45 -0.07 -5.36
CA ALA A 44 27.18 0.53 -5.72
C ALA A 44 26.59 1.19 -4.47
N ALA A 45 26.08 2.41 -4.62
CA ALA A 45 25.30 3.08 -3.59
C ALA A 45 24.05 2.23 -3.31
N GLU A 46 24.22 1.24 -2.44
CA GLU A 46 23.16 0.47 -1.83
C GLU A 46 22.38 1.48 -1.01
N VAL A 47 21.15 1.78 -1.44
CA VAL A 47 20.19 2.40 -0.55
C VAL A 47 20.03 1.39 0.59
N SER A 48 20.79 1.59 1.66
CA SER A 48 20.67 0.85 2.91
C SER A 48 19.32 1.24 3.50
N THR A 49 18.27 0.64 2.94
CA THR A 49 16.92 0.72 3.46
C THR A 49 16.95 -0.16 4.70
N SER A 50 17.24 0.47 5.84
CA SER A 50 17.04 -0.17 7.13
C SER A 50 15.58 -0.63 7.19
N VAL A 51 15.39 -1.94 7.35
CA VAL A 51 14.07 -2.56 7.51
C VAL A 51 13.86 -2.87 8.99
N LEU A 52 12.63 -2.74 9.46
CA LEU A 52 12.29 -2.97 10.86
C LEU A 52 12.14 -4.47 11.17
N ALA A 53 12.80 -4.93 12.22
CA ALA A 53 12.74 -6.30 12.70
C ALA A 53 11.42 -6.62 13.43
N LEU A 54 11.21 -7.89 13.76
CA LEU A 54 10.06 -8.34 14.54
C LEU A 54 10.02 -7.64 15.90
N GLY A 55 8.87 -7.07 16.25
CA GLY A 55 8.62 -6.38 17.51
C GLY A 55 9.01 -4.90 17.51
N GLU A 56 9.66 -4.40 16.45
CA GLU A 56 10.05 -2.99 16.38
C GLU A 56 8.86 -2.05 16.16
N PRO A 57 8.90 -0.84 16.73
CA PRO A 57 7.85 0.15 16.57
C PRO A 57 7.78 0.60 15.12
N CYS A 58 6.55 0.66 14.59
CA CYS A 58 6.30 0.99 13.20
C CYS A 58 5.02 1.82 13.06
N GLY A 59 4.88 2.45 11.90
CA GLY A 59 3.74 3.26 11.54
C GLY A 59 3.69 3.54 10.05
N VAL A 60 2.75 4.38 9.65
CA VAL A 60 2.56 4.76 8.24
C VAL A 60 3.79 5.48 7.67
N TYR A 61 4.47 6.27 8.51
CA TYR A 61 5.61 7.09 8.11
C TYR A 61 6.95 6.56 8.65
N THR A 62 6.97 5.33 9.17
CA THR A 62 8.22 4.70 9.60
C THR A 62 8.82 3.89 8.46
N LEU A 63 10.02 3.36 8.71
CA LEU A 63 10.62 2.33 7.86
C LEU A 63 9.69 1.11 7.74
N ILE A 64 9.83 0.39 6.64
CA ILE A 64 9.03 -0.81 6.38
C ILE A 64 9.50 -1.97 7.26
N CYS A 65 8.56 -2.81 7.71
CA CYS A 65 8.92 -4.06 8.36
C CYS A 65 9.65 -5.00 7.40
N ALA A 66 10.55 -5.81 7.93
CA ALA A 66 11.26 -6.85 7.21
C ALA A 66 10.29 -7.83 6.54
N ARG A 67 10.79 -8.56 5.54
CA ARG A 67 9.99 -9.49 4.74
C ARG A 67 9.19 -10.46 5.62
N GLY A 68 7.89 -10.60 5.33
CA GLY A 68 6.98 -11.47 6.07
C GLY A 68 6.37 -10.87 7.34
N LEU A 69 6.73 -9.63 7.68
CA LEU A 69 6.17 -8.87 8.79
C LEU A 69 5.20 -7.80 8.29
N ARG A 70 4.25 -7.41 9.15
CA ARG A 70 3.33 -6.30 8.91
C ARG A 70 3.30 -5.39 10.13
N CYS A 71 3.09 -4.10 9.88
CA CYS A 71 2.90 -3.14 10.96
C CYS A 71 1.47 -3.26 11.52
N MET A 72 1.37 -3.75 12.76
CA MET A 72 0.08 -4.02 13.41
C MET A 72 -0.15 -3.02 14.56
N PRO A 73 -1.36 -2.44 14.70
CA PRO A 73 -1.67 -1.56 15.81
C PRO A 73 -1.71 -2.33 17.13
N PRO A 74 -1.53 -1.65 18.28
CA PRO A 74 -1.66 -2.27 19.60
C PRO A 74 -3.03 -2.95 19.80
N PRO A 75 -3.09 -4.11 20.46
CA PRO A 75 -4.35 -4.77 20.76
C PRO A 75 -5.20 -3.90 21.70
N ARG A 76 -6.50 -3.78 21.40
CA ARG A 76 -7.50 -2.99 22.16
C ARG A 76 -7.38 -1.46 22.03
N GLU A 77 -6.64 -0.96 21.04
CA GLU A 77 -6.64 0.47 20.71
C GLU A 77 -7.99 0.90 20.13
N SER A 78 -8.62 1.93 20.71
CA SER A 78 -9.90 2.48 20.23
C SER A 78 -9.77 3.23 18.89
N SER A 79 -8.54 3.64 18.53
CA SER A 79 -8.21 4.35 17.29
C SER A 79 -7.00 3.74 16.56
N PRO A 80 -7.15 2.54 15.96
CA PRO A 80 -6.04 1.80 15.35
C PRO A 80 -5.29 2.59 14.27
N LEU A 81 -6.02 3.33 13.42
CA LEU A 81 -5.41 4.14 12.36
C LEU A 81 -4.56 5.27 12.94
N GLN A 82 -5.06 5.93 13.99
CA GLN A 82 -4.34 7.02 14.65
C GLN A 82 -3.05 6.50 15.30
N ALA A 83 -3.09 5.33 15.94
CA ALA A 83 -1.91 4.70 16.52
C ALA A 83 -0.84 4.40 15.46
N LEU A 84 -1.23 3.92 14.27
CA LEU A 84 -0.28 3.66 13.17
C LEU A 84 0.28 4.95 12.57
N LEU A 85 -0.54 6.00 12.40
CA LEU A 85 -0.04 7.31 11.96
C LEU A 85 0.97 7.89 12.94
N GLN A 86 0.84 7.59 14.22
CA GLN A 86 1.74 8.02 15.29
C GLN A 86 2.94 7.08 15.51
N GLY A 87 3.12 6.03 14.71
CA GLY A 87 4.26 5.11 14.87
C GLY A 87 4.15 4.15 16.06
N ARG A 88 2.96 3.97 16.62
CA ARG A 88 2.72 3.08 17.79
C ARG A 88 2.39 1.64 17.40
N GLY A 89 2.44 1.31 16.10
CA GLY A 89 2.32 -0.07 15.66
C GLY A 89 3.58 -0.88 16.00
N VAL A 90 3.51 -2.19 15.82
CA VAL A 90 4.66 -3.09 15.95
C VAL A 90 4.76 -4.03 14.76
N CYS A 91 5.97 -4.28 14.28
CA CYS A 91 6.22 -5.24 13.22
C CYS A 91 5.95 -6.65 13.74
N SER A 92 4.90 -7.29 13.26
CA SER A 92 4.49 -8.64 13.69
C SER A 92 4.44 -9.58 12.50
N LYS A 93 4.68 -10.88 12.74
CA LYS A 93 4.42 -11.92 11.74
C LYS A 93 2.96 -11.83 11.31
N ASN A 94 2.72 -12.00 10.01
CA ASN A 94 1.39 -12.12 9.47
C ASN A 94 0.76 -13.44 9.93
N HIS A 95 0.26 -13.47 11.15
CA HIS A 95 -0.65 -14.51 11.60
C HIS A 95 -2.04 -14.18 11.01
N SER A 96 -2.28 -14.59 9.76
CA SER A 96 -3.59 -15.18 9.49
C SER A 96 -3.75 -16.26 10.54
N THR A 97 -4.70 -16.10 11.46
CA THR A 97 -4.90 -16.84 12.73
C THR A 97 -4.14 -16.30 13.96
N ARG A 98 -4.58 -15.14 14.45
CA ARG A 98 -5.00 -15.09 15.86
C ARG A 98 -6.44 -14.65 15.89
N ALA A 99 -7.30 -15.66 15.98
CA ALA A 99 -8.64 -15.51 16.50
C ALA A 99 -8.61 -14.57 17.70
N HIS A 100 -9.63 -13.71 17.79
CA HIS A 100 -10.14 -13.34 19.10
C HIS A 100 -10.13 -14.59 19.96
N GLN A 101 -9.34 -14.60 21.03
CA GLN A 101 -9.45 -15.59 22.07
C GLN A 101 -10.87 -15.47 22.63
N ARG A 102 -11.78 -16.31 22.11
CA ARG A 102 -12.92 -16.81 22.85
C ARG A 102 -12.37 -17.90 23.79
N PRO A 103 -12.92 -18.07 25.02
CA PRO A 103 -12.34 -18.94 26.04
C PRO A 103 -12.22 -20.40 25.57
N PRO A 104 -11.35 -21.22 26.20
CA PRO A 104 -11.07 -22.57 25.75
C PRO A 104 -12.33 -23.43 25.88
N THR A 105 -12.79 -23.98 24.75
CA THR A 105 -13.64 -25.16 24.74
C THR A 105 -12.87 -26.26 24.02
N THR A 106 -12.68 -27.34 24.75
CA THR A 106 -11.99 -28.57 24.41
C THR A 106 -12.55 -29.23 23.15
N GLY A 107 -11.63 -29.59 22.23
CA GLY A 107 -11.70 -30.76 21.36
C GLY A 107 -12.77 -30.76 20.26
N THR A 108 -12.35 -30.71 19.00
CA THR A 108 -12.20 -31.89 18.12
C THR A 108 -11.78 -31.39 16.72
N ASP A 109 -10.71 -31.96 16.17
CA ASP A 109 -10.23 -31.73 14.81
C ASP A 109 -11.26 -32.21 13.78
N SER A 110 -11.68 -31.34 12.86
CA SER A 110 -12.18 -31.74 11.52
C SER A 110 -12.38 -30.52 10.61
N THR A 111 -11.40 -30.30 9.73
CA THR A 111 -11.54 -30.27 8.26
C THR A 111 -12.83 -29.66 7.68
N PHE A 112 -12.67 -28.55 6.94
CA PHE A 112 -13.60 -27.95 5.97
C PHE A 112 -15.01 -27.55 6.48
N ASN A 113 -15.10 -26.44 7.21
CA ASN A 113 -16.39 -25.74 7.39
C ASN A 113 -16.29 -24.20 7.35
N GLY A 114 -15.22 -23.63 6.76
CA GLY A 114 -15.07 -22.17 6.63
C GLY A 114 -15.75 -21.55 5.39
N GLU A 115 -16.08 -22.36 4.39
CA GLU A 115 -16.72 -21.91 3.12
C GLU A 115 -18.23 -21.71 3.29
N LEU A 116 -18.85 -22.50 4.18
CA LEU A 116 -20.30 -22.54 4.36
C LEU A 116 -20.83 -21.45 5.30
N GLU A 117 -19.97 -20.86 6.13
CA GLU A 117 -20.38 -19.85 7.13
C GLU A 117 -20.42 -18.40 6.57
N LYS A 118 -19.84 -18.15 5.40
CA LYS A 118 -19.85 -16.81 4.79
C LYS A 118 -21.21 -16.52 4.14
N GLY A 119 -21.86 -15.43 4.54
CA GLY A 119 -23.10 -14.96 3.91
C GLY A 119 -22.97 -14.67 2.41
N PRO A 120 -24.10 -14.52 1.70
CA PRO A 120 -24.17 -14.46 0.24
C PRO A 120 -23.37 -13.28 -0.35
N CYS A 121 -23.40 -12.11 0.29
CA CYS A 121 -22.62 -10.94 -0.15
C CYS A 121 -21.13 -11.23 -0.17
N ARG A 122 -20.63 -11.92 0.85
CA ARG A 122 -19.20 -12.12 1.02
C ARG A 122 -18.64 -13.19 0.08
N LYS A 123 -19.47 -14.16 -0.31
CA LYS A 123 -19.15 -15.10 -1.39
C LYS A 123 -18.98 -14.34 -2.71
N LEU A 124 -19.94 -13.48 -3.06
CA LEU A 124 -19.84 -12.63 -4.25
C LEU A 124 -18.63 -11.68 -4.18
N GLN A 125 -18.40 -11.04 -3.03
CA GLN A 125 -17.26 -10.13 -2.85
C GLN A 125 -15.93 -10.84 -3.11
N ASN A 126 -15.76 -12.05 -2.56
CA ASN A 126 -14.55 -12.84 -2.78
C ASN A 126 -14.37 -13.18 -4.26
N ALA A 127 -15.44 -13.63 -4.94
CA ALA A 127 -15.40 -13.95 -6.35
C ALA A 127 -15.03 -12.74 -7.21
N VAL A 128 -15.65 -11.58 -6.95
CA VAL A 128 -15.33 -10.32 -7.63
C VAL A 128 -13.86 -9.97 -7.42
N LEU A 129 -13.37 -9.98 -6.18
CA LEU A 129 -11.98 -9.66 -5.87
C LEU A 129 -10.96 -10.62 -6.51
N GLN A 130 -11.32 -11.90 -6.67
CA GLN A 130 -10.48 -12.87 -7.36
C GLN A 130 -10.47 -12.66 -8.88
N SER A 131 -11.59 -12.20 -9.45
CA SER A 131 -11.75 -11.96 -10.89
C SER A 131 -11.21 -10.60 -11.36
N LEU A 132 -10.95 -9.67 -10.43
CA LEU A 132 -10.30 -8.40 -10.75
C LEU A 132 -8.79 -8.65 -10.93
N GLU A 133 -8.39 -9.06 -12.13
CA GLU A 133 -6.99 -9.05 -12.54
C GLU A 133 -6.45 -7.61 -12.50
N ILE A 134 -5.52 -7.33 -11.59
CA ILE A 134 -4.86 -6.01 -11.45
C ILE A 134 -3.81 -5.88 -12.56
N THR A 135 -4.25 -5.84 -13.82
CA THR A 135 -3.38 -5.51 -14.95
C THR A 135 -3.46 -3.99 -15.15
N VAL A 136 -2.53 -3.30 -14.49
CA VAL A 136 -2.40 -1.83 -14.45
C VAL A 136 -2.07 -1.27 -15.84
N VAL A 137 -3.03 -1.21 -16.77
CA VAL A 137 -2.90 -0.40 -18.01
C VAL A 137 -4.21 0.23 -18.49
N GLN A 138 -5.39 -0.14 -17.97
CA GLN A 138 -6.64 0.51 -18.41
C GLN A 138 -7.44 1.11 -17.23
N PRO A 139 -7.92 2.37 -17.34
CA PRO A 139 -8.91 2.90 -16.43
C PRO A 139 -10.24 2.19 -16.70
N ASN A 140 -10.42 1.01 -16.11
CA ASN A 140 -11.62 0.22 -16.33
C ASN A 140 -12.84 0.84 -15.62
N PRO A 141 -14.03 0.68 -16.22
CA PRO A 141 -15.24 1.44 -15.95
C PRO A 141 -15.88 1.01 -14.63
N GLU A 142 -16.48 1.97 -13.91
CA GLU A 142 -17.46 1.82 -12.82
C GLU A 142 -17.61 0.34 -12.33
N ILE A 143 -16.73 -0.12 -11.44
CA ILE A 143 -16.67 -1.51 -10.94
C ILE A 143 -17.55 -1.65 -9.70
N TYR A 144 -18.34 -2.72 -9.60
CA TYR A 144 -19.11 -3.00 -8.40
C TYR A 144 -18.38 -3.98 -7.48
N ILE A 145 -18.04 -3.53 -6.28
CA ILE A 145 -17.58 -4.39 -5.18
C ILE A 145 -18.68 -4.37 -4.10
N PRO A 146 -19.35 -5.49 -3.82
CA PRO A 146 -20.48 -5.51 -2.89
C PRO A 146 -20.02 -5.20 -1.47
N ASN A 147 -20.75 -4.32 -0.79
CA ASN A 147 -20.50 -3.90 0.58
C ASN A 147 -21.21 -4.85 1.56
N CYS A 148 -20.45 -5.60 2.35
CA CYS A 148 -20.99 -6.61 3.24
C CYS A 148 -20.88 -6.23 4.73
N ASP A 149 -21.80 -6.72 5.55
CA ASP A 149 -21.71 -6.68 7.00
C ASP A 149 -20.65 -7.68 7.53
N THR A 150 -20.49 -7.77 8.86
CA THR A 150 -19.53 -8.68 9.49
C THR A 150 -19.92 -10.16 9.37
N ARG A 151 -21.20 -10.46 9.21
CA ARG A 151 -21.74 -11.82 9.01
C ARG A 151 -21.65 -12.27 7.54
N GLY A 152 -21.40 -11.34 6.63
CA GLY A 152 -21.27 -11.58 5.20
C GLY A 152 -22.56 -11.39 4.40
N PHE A 153 -23.58 -10.75 4.98
CA PHE A 153 -24.80 -10.32 4.28
C PHE A 153 -24.61 -8.93 3.68
N TYR A 154 -25.50 -8.53 2.78
CA TYR A 154 -25.41 -7.22 2.12
C TYR A 154 -25.69 -6.10 3.12
N ARG A 155 -24.87 -5.04 3.08
CA ARG A 155 -25.24 -3.78 3.73
C ARG A 155 -26.38 -3.13 2.97
N ARG A 156 -27.25 -2.45 3.70
CA ARG A 156 -28.45 -1.82 3.14
C ARG A 156 -28.19 -0.84 2.00
N LYS A 157 -27.04 -0.15 1.97
CA LYS A 157 -26.64 0.74 0.88
C LYS A 157 -25.49 0.13 0.08
N GLN A 158 -25.70 -0.04 -1.22
CA GLN A 158 -24.70 -0.50 -2.19
C GLN A 158 -24.35 0.63 -3.14
N CYS A 159 -23.11 0.64 -3.63
CA CYS A 159 -22.62 1.67 -4.54
C CYS A 159 -21.68 1.06 -5.57
N TRP A 160 -21.70 1.63 -6.78
CA TRP A 160 -20.63 1.44 -7.74
C TRP A 160 -19.33 2.12 -7.26
N SER A 161 -18.18 1.67 -7.75
CA SER A 161 -16.91 2.36 -7.50
C SER A 161 -16.96 3.77 -8.10
N SER A 162 -16.32 4.72 -7.42
CA SER A 162 -16.09 6.03 -8.02
C SER A 162 -15.26 5.87 -9.29
N ASN A 163 -15.59 6.65 -10.30
CA ASN A 163 -14.67 6.88 -11.42
C ASN A 163 -13.92 8.21 -11.18
N GLN A 164 -13.09 8.61 -12.14
CA GLN A 164 -12.16 9.73 -11.99
C GLN A 164 -12.83 11.09 -11.71
N MET A 165 -14.09 11.29 -12.13
CA MET A 165 -14.78 12.59 -12.00
C MET A 165 -16.11 12.52 -11.24
N GLN A 166 -16.67 11.32 -11.04
CA GLN A 166 -18.01 11.15 -10.46
C GLN A 166 -18.02 10.05 -9.40
N ARG A 167 -18.74 10.32 -8.30
CA ARG A 167 -19.08 9.30 -7.32
C ARG A 167 -19.95 8.23 -7.99
N GLY A 168 -19.66 6.97 -7.67
CA GLY A 168 -20.47 5.86 -8.16
C GLY A 168 -21.91 5.95 -7.65
N ARG A 169 -22.85 5.55 -8.49
CA ARG A 169 -24.27 5.55 -8.16
C ARG A 169 -24.55 4.53 -7.05
N CYS A 170 -25.47 4.87 -6.14
CA CYS A 170 -25.82 4.02 -5.01
C CYS A 170 -27.30 3.64 -5.02
N TRP A 171 -27.62 2.47 -4.47
CA TRP A 171 -28.98 1.94 -4.32
C TRP A 171 -29.15 1.25 -2.97
N CYS A 172 -30.39 0.91 -2.63
CA CYS A 172 -30.71 0.22 -1.39
C CYS A 172 -31.01 -1.26 -1.65
N VAL A 173 -30.62 -2.12 -0.72
CA VAL A 173 -30.86 -3.57 -0.75
C VAL A 173 -31.22 -4.13 0.62
N ASP A 174 -31.85 -5.29 0.66
CA ASP A 174 -32.04 -6.11 1.86
C ASP A 174 -30.79 -6.93 2.22
N GLU A 175 -30.87 -7.81 3.21
CA GLU A 175 -29.74 -8.64 3.67
C GLU A 175 -29.26 -9.65 2.61
N ASP A 176 -30.13 -10.06 1.69
CA ASP A 176 -29.87 -11.03 0.62
C ASP A 176 -29.45 -10.36 -0.71
N GLY A 177 -29.54 -9.03 -0.78
CA GLY A 177 -29.14 -8.22 -1.93
C GLY A 177 -30.30 -7.83 -2.85
N GLY A 178 -31.54 -8.14 -2.48
CA GLY A 178 -32.75 -7.71 -3.17
C GLY A 178 -32.94 -6.20 -3.10
N PHE A 179 -33.33 -5.57 -4.21
CA PHE A 179 -33.48 -4.11 -4.28
C PHE A 179 -34.58 -3.60 -3.34
N LEU A 180 -34.29 -2.55 -2.60
CA LEU A 180 -35.26 -1.84 -1.75
C LEU A 180 -35.57 -0.44 -2.30
N PRO A 181 -36.79 0.08 -2.05
CA PRO A 181 -37.12 1.46 -2.33
C PRO A 181 -36.11 2.40 -1.68
N SER A 182 -35.75 3.46 -2.39
CA SER A 182 -34.75 4.42 -1.95
C SER A 182 -35.24 5.84 -2.13
N HIS A 183 -34.83 6.73 -1.22
CA HIS A 183 -35.08 8.16 -1.34
C HIS A 183 -33.81 8.85 -1.81
N ILE A 184 -33.87 9.52 -2.96
CA ILE A 184 -32.75 10.31 -3.49
C ILE A 184 -32.93 11.74 -2.97
N ARG A 185 -31.91 12.27 -2.30
CA ARG A 185 -31.88 13.66 -1.86
C ARG A 185 -31.47 14.57 -3.02
N ASP A 186 -31.70 15.88 -2.87
CA ASP A 186 -31.38 16.88 -3.89
C ASP A 186 -29.88 16.91 -4.24
N ASP A 187 -29.01 16.46 -3.33
CA ASP A 187 -27.57 16.32 -3.54
C ASP A 187 -27.16 15.02 -4.26
N GLY A 188 -28.14 14.23 -4.73
CA GLY A 188 -27.95 12.94 -5.37
C GLY A 188 -27.62 11.79 -4.41
N THR A 189 -27.64 12.01 -3.09
CA THR A 189 -27.37 10.94 -2.12
C THR A 189 -28.58 10.04 -1.92
N VAL A 190 -28.36 8.73 -1.95
CA VAL A 190 -29.38 7.74 -1.63
C VAL A 190 -29.51 7.56 -0.11
N GLN A 191 -30.73 7.61 0.40
CA GLN A 191 -31.08 7.30 1.78
C GLN A 191 -31.83 5.96 1.84
N CYS A 192 -31.27 5.02 2.59
CA CYS A 192 -31.85 3.71 2.85
C CYS A 192 -32.39 3.70 4.28
N GLY A 193 -33.72 3.88 4.42
CA GLY A 193 -34.36 3.88 5.73
C GLY A 193 -34.29 2.51 6.42
N SER A 194 -34.38 2.51 7.75
CA SER A 194 -34.78 1.34 8.53
C SER A 194 -36.29 1.45 8.76
N GLN A 195 -37.10 0.86 7.87
CA GLN A 195 -38.39 0.38 8.36
C GLN A 195 -38.13 -0.85 9.23
#